data_AF-A0A8J3A3T4-F1
#
_entry.id   AF-A0A8J3A3T4-F1
#
_cell.length_a   1.000
_cell.length_b   1.000
_cell.length_c   1.000
_cell.angle_alpha   90.00
_cell.angle_beta   90.00
_cell.angle_gamma   90.00
#
_symmetry.space_group_name_H-M   'P 1'
#
loop_
_entity.id
_entity.type
_entity.pdbx_description
1 polymer ?
#
loop_
_entity_poly.entity_id
_entity_poly.type
_entity_poly.pdbx_seq_one_letter_code
_entity_poly.pdbx_strand_id
1 'polypeptide(L)' 'MSEKQMNLSMWVAEEQTSLARFALMWQEENKKNPGQYPMDMPPGEWDEQFRAWAYGEAV' A
#
# COMPACT_ATOMS: atom_id res chain seq x y z
N MET A 1 24.07 -10.61 -14.36
CA MET A 1 23.06 -10.14 -13.38
C MET A 1 23.66 -10.40 -12.00
N SER A 2 24.02 -9.36 -11.26
CA SER A 2 24.66 -9.50 -9.94
C SER A 2 23.60 -9.83 -8.88
N GLU A 3 23.92 -10.63 -7.85
CA GLU A 3 23.00 -11.04 -6.77
C GLU A 3 22.29 -9.85 -6.07
N LYS A 4 22.95 -8.68 -6.00
CA LYS A 4 22.34 -7.43 -5.51
C LYS A 4 21.18 -6.93 -6.38
N GLN A 5 21.26 -7.15 -7.69
CA GLN A 5 20.24 -6.75 -8.64
C GLN A 5 19.00 -7.66 -8.54
N MET A 6 19.22 -8.94 -8.23
CA MET A 6 18.17 -9.93 -7.97
C MET A 6 17.35 -9.52 -6.73
N ASN A 7 18.03 -9.08 -5.65
CA ASN A 7 17.38 -8.60 -4.43
C ASN A 7 16.53 -7.33 -4.66
N LEU A 8 17.05 -6.31 -5.35
CA LEU A 8 16.28 -5.09 -5.62
C LEU A 8 15.06 -5.37 -6.50
N SER A 9 15.19 -6.17 -7.56
CA SER A 9 14.05 -6.49 -8.43
C SER A 9 12.97 -7.30 -7.70
N MET A 10 13.38 -8.21 -6.81
CA MET A 10 12.45 -8.99 -6.00
C MET A 10 11.72 -8.09 -5.00
N TRP A 11 12.45 -7.23 -4.29
CA TRP A 11 11.86 -6.26 -3.37
C TRP A 11 10.87 -5.31 -4.07
N VAL A 12 11.23 -4.78 -5.25
CA VAL A 12 10.31 -3.93 -6.04
C VAL A 12 9.04 -4.70 -6.43
N ALA A 13 9.17 -5.98 -6.81
CA ALA A 13 8.00 -6.81 -7.16
C ALA A 13 7.10 -7.09 -5.95
N GLU A 14 7.69 -7.32 -4.78
CA GLU A 14 6.97 -7.48 -3.51
C GLU A 14 6.22 -6.19 -3.12
N GLU A 15 6.87 -5.03 -3.20
CA GLU A 15 6.25 -3.73 -2.92
C GLU A 15 5.08 -3.43 -3.88
N GLN A 16 5.25 -3.70 -5.18
CA GLN A 16 4.15 -3.55 -6.15
C GLN A 16 2.97 -4.47 -5.82
N THR A 17 3.25 -5.69 -5.38
CA THR A 17 2.22 -6.64 -4.96
C THR A 17 1.48 -6.15 -3.72
N SER A 18 2.19 -5.61 -2.74
CA SER A 18 1.61 -5.02 -1.54
C SER A 18 0.74 -3.80 -1.86
N LEU A 19 1.21 -2.90 -2.72
CA LEU A 19 0.42 -1.74 -3.18
C LEU A 19 -0.88 -2.17 -3.88
N ALA A 20 -0.83 -3.19 -4.74
CA ALA A 20 -2.02 -3.71 -5.41
C ALA A 20 -3.04 -4.29 -4.40
N ARG A 21 -2.56 -5.02 -3.38
CA ARG A 21 -3.41 -5.56 -2.31
C ARG A 21 -4.03 -4.46 -1.46
N PHE A 22 -3.24 -3.44 -1.11
CA PHE A 22 -3.73 -2.28 -0.37
C PHE A 22 -4.83 -1.57 -1.14
N ALA A 23 -4.61 -1.27 -2.42
CA ALA A 23 -5.61 -0.59 -3.25
C ALA A 23 -6.93 -1.38 -3.35
N LEU A 24 -6.86 -2.70 -3.52
CA LEU A 24 -8.04 -3.57 -3.54
C LEU A 24 -8.76 -3.56 -2.19
N MET A 25 -8.03 -3.73 -1.08
CA MET A 25 -8.60 -3.69 0.26
C MET A 25 -9.30 -2.36 0.52
N TRP A 26 -8.63 -1.24 0.22
CA TRP A 26 -9.15 0.10 0.44
C TRP A 26 -10.44 0.36 -0.35
N GLN A 27 -10.49 -0.07 -1.61
CA GLN A 27 -11.69 0.04 -2.44
C GLN A 27 -12.86 -0.78 -1.91
N GLU A 28 -12.61 -2.00 -1.43
CA GLU A 28 -13.65 -2.84 -0.84
C GLU A 28 -14.15 -2.29 0.50
N GLU A 29 -13.28 -1.72 1.32
CA GLU A 29 -13.67 -1.08 2.57
C GLU A 29 -14.36 0.27 2.34
N ASN A 30 -13.96 1.05 1.33
CA ASN A 30 -14.67 2.26 0.91
C ASN A 30 -16.13 1.99 0.56
N LYS A 31 -16.44 0.88 -0.13
CA LYS A 31 -17.82 0.48 -0.45
C LYS A 31 -18.66 0.24 0.80
N LYS A 32 -18.05 -0.18 1.90
CA LYS A 32 -18.74 -0.51 3.17
C LYS A 32 -18.82 0.71 4.09
N ASN A 33 -17.71 1.44 4.22
CA ASN A 33 -17.58 2.59 5.10
C ASN A 33 -16.75 3.70 4.44
N PRO A 34 -17.37 4.49 3.54
CA PRO A 34 -16.65 5.49 2.76
C PRO A 34 -16.09 6.65 3.60
N GLY A 35 -16.64 6.87 4.80
CA GLY A 35 -16.12 7.90 5.71
C GLY A 35 -14.80 7.51 6.37
N GLN A 36 -14.55 6.21 6.56
CA GLN A 36 -13.30 5.71 7.15
C GLN A 36 -12.23 5.40 6.08
N TYR A 37 -12.66 5.07 4.86
CA TYR A 37 -11.78 4.75 3.74
C TYR A 37 -12.05 5.70 2.57
N PRO A 38 -11.78 7.01 2.70
CA PRO A 38 -12.04 7.97 1.63
C PRO A 38 -11.20 7.68 0.38
N MET A 39 -11.77 7.95 -0.80
CA MET A 39 -11.06 7.84 -2.09
C MET A 39 -10.42 9.15 -2.52
N ASP A 40 -10.76 10.25 -1.83
CA ASP A 40 -10.18 11.57 -2.04
C ASP A 40 -9.33 11.90 -0.81
N MET A 41 -8.03 11.65 -0.94
CA MET A 41 -7.04 11.96 0.09
C MET A 41 -5.85 12.70 -0.53
N PRO A 42 -5.21 13.62 0.21
CA PRO A 42 -3.94 14.21 -0.17
C PRO A 42 -2.89 13.15 -0.52
N PRO A 43 -1.98 13.41 -1.48
CA PRO A 43 -0.96 12.44 -1.89
C PRO A 43 -0.11 11.87 -0.76
N GLY A 44 0.17 12.65 0.29
CA GLY A 44 0.95 12.19 1.44
C GLY A 44 0.20 11.25 2.38
N GLU A 45 -1.13 11.38 2.48
CA GLU A 45 -1.94 10.53 3.36
C GLU A 45 -2.03 9.10 2.83
N TRP A 46 -2.03 8.91 1.50
CA TRP A 46 -2.00 7.56 0.91
C TRP A 46 -0.77 6.76 1.33
N ASP A 47 0.39 7.41 1.40
CA ASP A 47 1.63 6.78 1.85
C ASP A 47 1.56 6.39 3.34
N GLU A 48 0.97 7.26 4.18
CA GLU A 48 0.76 6.99 5.61
C GLU A 48 -0.18 5.80 5.81
N GLN A 49 -1.32 5.78 5.12
CA GLN A 49 -2.28 4.67 5.19
C GLN A 49 -1.67 3.35 4.69
N PHE A 50 -0.90 3.41 3.60
CA PHE A 50 -0.21 2.23 3.08
C PHE A 50 0.81 1.70 4.08
N ARG A 51 1.65 2.58 4.67
CA ARG A 51 2.65 2.18 5.67
C ARG A 51 2.02 1.61 6.93
N ALA A 52 0.93 2.22 7.41
CA ALA A 52 0.20 1.73 8.57
C ALA A 52 -0.37 0.33 8.32
N TRP A 53 -0.95 0.10 7.15
CA TRP A 53 -1.46 -1.21 6.75
C TRP A 53 -0.35 -2.25 6.54
N ALA A 54 0.73 -1.89 5.84
CA ALA A 54 1.79 -2.81 5.43
C ALA A 54 2.74 -3.19 6.58
N TYR A 55 3.03 -2.26 7.49
CA TYR A 55 4.07 -2.41 8.51
C TYR A 55 3.53 -2.34 9.95
N GLY A 56 2.23 -2.04 10.13
CA GLY A 56 1.63 -1.90 11.46
C GLY A 56 2.13 -0.67 12.22
N GLU A 57 2.70 0.31 11.52
CA GLU A 57 3.00 1.61 12.11
C GLU A 57 1.66 2.29 12.42
N ALA A 58 1.27 2.30 13.69
CA ALA A 58 0.08 3.03 14.12
C ALA A 58 0.26 4.51 13.74
N VAL A 59 -0.64 5.02 12.90
CA VAL A 59 -0.85 6.46 12.72
C VAL A 59 -1.46 7.05 13.98
#